data_AF-A0A7K0VV57-F1
#
_entry.id   AF-A0A7K0VV57-F1
#
_cell.length_a   1.000
_cell.length_b   1.000
_cell.length_c   1.000
_cell.angle_alpha   90.00
_cell.angle_beta   90.00
_cell.angle_gamma   90.00
#
_symmetry.space_group_name_H-M   'P 1'
#
loop_
_entity.id
_entity.type
_entity.pdbx_description
1 polymer ?
#
loop_
_entity_poly.entity_id
_entity_poly.type
_entity_poly.pdbx_seq_one_letter_code
_entity_poly.pdbx_strand_id
1 'polypeptide(L)' 'MSNLDMTEAIRMLAGDRGISVDSLLQVLVEALATAYKKRQGAAEEVIVGINPENMDITFTAYDVDDDGNWINERD' A
#
# COMPACT_ATOMS: atom_id res chain seq x y z
N MET A 1 20.33 3.68 -4.37
CA MET A 1 19.53 4.85 -3.94
C MET A 1 19.39 4.74 -2.46
N SER A 2 19.85 5.74 -1.72
CA SER A 2 19.74 5.73 -0.27
C SER A 2 18.28 5.98 0.08
N ASN A 3 17.84 5.44 1.21
CA ASN A 3 16.49 5.64 1.71
C ASN A 3 16.09 7.15 1.82
N LEU A 4 17.09 8.00 2.11
CA LEU A 4 16.99 9.46 2.10
C LEU A 4 16.58 10.05 0.73
N ASP A 5 17.07 9.49 -0.38
CA ASP A 5 16.77 10.01 -1.72
C ASP A 5 15.29 9.79 -2.07
N MET A 6 14.67 8.73 -1.55
CA MET A 6 13.30 8.38 -1.86
C MET A 6 12.28 9.18 -1.06
N THR A 7 12.54 9.42 0.23
CA THR A 7 11.70 10.31 1.05
C THR A 7 11.71 11.74 0.52
N GLU A 8 12.87 12.24 0.08
CA GLU A 8 12.97 13.56 -0.56
C GLU A 8 12.18 13.62 -1.87
N ALA A 9 12.28 12.58 -2.71
CA ALA A 9 11.50 12.51 -3.95
C ALA A 9 9.98 12.54 -3.70
N ILE A 10 9.50 11.88 -2.65
CA ILE A 10 8.08 11.88 -2.27
C ILE A 10 7.65 13.26 -1.75
N ARG A 11 8.48 13.93 -0.93
CA ARG A 11 8.20 15.29 -0.48
C ARG A 11 8.12 16.26 -1.66
N MET A 12 9.04 16.16 -2.61
CA MET A 12 9.03 16.96 -3.83
C MET A 12 7.77 16.70 -4.67
N LEU A 13 7.40 15.44 -4.87
CA LEU A 13 6.19 15.07 -5.61
C LEU A 13 4.92 15.56 -4.92
N ALA A 14 4.82 15.42 -3.60
CA ALA A 14 3.69 15.92 -2.82
C ALA A 14 3.58 17.45 -2.94
N GLY A 15 4.71 18.17 -2.86
CA GLY A 15 4.79 19.61 -3.06
C GLY A 15 4.34 20.04 -4.47
N ASP A 16 4.81 19.36 -5.51
CA ASP A 16 4.43 19.62 -6.91
C ASP A 16 2.92 19.39 -7.16
N ARG A 17 2.36 18.37 -6.51
CA ARG A 17 0.94 18.03 -6.58
C ARG A 17 0.05 18.88 -5.65
N GLY A 18 0.64 19.70 -4.78
CA GLY A 18 -0.10 20.50 -3.80
C GLY A 18 -0.84 19.68 -2.74
N ILE A 19 -0.36 18.47 -2.42
CA ILE A 19 -0.95 17.57 -1.42
C ILE A 19 0.05 17.30 -0.29
N SER A 20 -0.44 16.82 0.86
CA SER A 20 0.46 16.36 1.92
C SER A 20 1.11 15.03 1.54
N VAL A 21 2.27 14.76 2.14
CA VAL A 21 2.95 13.45 2.01
C VAL A 21 2.02 12.33 2.47
N ASP A 22 1.30 12.52 3.57
CA ASP A 22 0.33 11.54 4.08
C ASP A 22 -0.76 11.22 3.05
N SER A 23 -1.32 12.24 2.37
CA SER A 23 -2.31 12.02 1.32
C SER A 23 -1.72 11.27 0.13
N LEU A 24 -0.48 11.57 -0.26
CA LEU A 24 0.20 10.85 -1.33
C LEU A 24 0.43 9.37 -0.96
N LEU A 25 0.88 9.11 0.27
CA LEU A 25 1.09 7.75 0.77
C LEU A 25 -0.23 6.96 0.86
N GLN A 26 -1.32 7.61 1.28
CA GLN A 26 -2.65 6.99 1.29
C GLN A 26 -3.09 6.57 -0.12
N VAL A 27 -2.94 7.46 -1.10
CA VAL A 27 -3.26 7.15 -2.50
C VAL A 27 -2.40 6.00 -3.02
N LEU A 28 -1.12 5.92 -2.62
CA LEU A 28 -0.25 4.81 -2.98
C LEU A 28 -0.72 3.49 -2.37
N VAL A 29 -1.09 3.48 -1.09
CA VAL A 29 -1.68 2.30 -0.41
C VAL A 29 -2.91 1.81 -1.17
N GLU A 30 -3.85 2.71 -1.49
CA GLU A 30 -5.09 2.36 -2.21
C GLU A 30 -4.82 1.84 -3.63
N ALA A 31 -3.88 2.47 -4.34
CA ALA A 31 -3.48 2.07 -5.68
C ALA A 31 -2.83 0.67 -5.68
N LEU A 32 -1.98 0.38 -4.70
CA LEU A 32 -1.33 -0.92 -4.53
C LEU A 32 -2.32 -2.02 -4.18
N ALA A 33 -3.25 -1.76 -3.24
CA ALA A 33 -4.33 -2.70 -2.90
C ALA A 33 -5.20 -2.99 -4.14
N THR A 34 -5.56 -1.96 -4.90
CA THR A 34 -6.32 -2.09 -6.15
C THR A 34 -5.56 -2.91 -7.20
N ALA A 35 -4.25 -2.68 -7.32
CA ALA A 35 -3.40 -3.43 -8.26
C ALA A 35 -3.27 -4.90 -7.84
N TYR A 36 -3.18 -5.19 -6.55
CA TYR A 36 -3.16 -6.56 -6.03
C TYR A 36 -4.43 -7.31 -6.42
N LYS A 37 -5.61 -6.72 -6.18
CA LYS A 37 -6.92 -7.32 -6.51
C LYS A 37 -7.14 -7.60 -8.00
N LYS A 38 -6.34 -6.99 -8.90
CA LYS A 38 -6.39 -7.27 -10.34
C LYS A 38 -5.62 -8.53 -10.75
N ARG A 39 -4.81 -9.13 -9.87
CA ARG A 39 -4.08 -10.37 -10.17
C ARG A 39 -5.04 -11.56 -10.16
N GLN A 40 -4.82 -12.52 -11.06
CA GLN A 40 -5.56 -13.78 -11.02
C GLN A 40 -5.24 -14.55 -9.74
N GLY A 41 -6.26 -15.01 -9.03
CA GLY A 41 -6.11 -15.70 -7.75
C GLY A 41 -5.71 -14.79 -6.58
N ALA A 42 -5.86 -13.46 -6.72
CA ALA A 42 -5.73 -12.56 -5.58
C ALA A 42 -6.73 -12.94 -4.48
N ALA A 43 -6.29 -12.84 -3.22
CA ALA A 43 -7.19 -12.97 -2.09
C ALA A 43 -8.24 -11.85 -2.11
N GLU A 44 -9.38 -12.07 -1.46
CA GLU A 44 -10.51 -11.15 -1.49
C GLU A 44 -10.18 -9.81 -0.82
N GLU A 45 -9.48 -9.86 0.32
CA GLU A 45 -9.06 -8.69 1.07
C GLU A 45 -7.53 -8.60 1.17
N VAL A 46 -7.01 -7.37 1.23
CA VAL A 46 -5.57 -7.11 1.36
C VAL A 46 -5.34 -5.86 2.19
N ILE A 47 -4.47 -5.97 3.20
CA ILE A 47 -3.90 -4.84 3.92
C ILE A 47 -2.57 -4.51 3.27
N VAL A 48 -2.38 -3.24 2.92
CA VAL A 48 -1.10 -2.73 2.42
C VAL A 48 -0.55 -1.75 3.45
N GLY A 49 0.62 -2.06 4.00
CA GLY A 49 1.37 -1.18 4.90
C GLY A 49 2.48 -0.48 4.14
N ILE A 50 2.70 0.81 4.42
CA ILE A 50 3.88 1.54 3.94
C ILE A 50 4.53 2.20 5.15
N ASN A 51 5.80 1.89 5.38
CA ASN A 51 6.61 2.60 6.37
C ASN A 51 7.16 3.89 5.72
N PRO A 52 6.75 5.08 6.19
CA PRO A 52 7.14 6.35 5.57
C PRO A 52 8.62 6.71 5.79
N GLU A 53 9.28 6.10 6.77
CA GLU A 53 10.70 6.35 7.06
C GLU A 53 11.60 5.60 6.11
N ASN A 54 11.26 4.34 5.77
CA ASN A 54 12.10 3.48 4.93
C ASN A 54 11.48 2.99 3.62
N MET A 55 10.27 3.44 3.33
CA MET A 55 9.48 3.01 2.17
C MET A 55 9.33 1.49 2.06
N ASP A 56 9.43 0.77 3.19
CA ASP A 56 9.14 -0.65 3.25
C ASP A 56 7.64 -0.85 3.05
N ILE A 57 7.30 -1.71 2.08
CA ILE A 57 5.91 -1.99 1.69
C ILE A 57 5.62 -3.43 2.06
N THR A 58 4.60 -3.64 2.88
CA THR A 58 4.12 -4.97 3.26
C THR A 58 2.74 -5.21 2.68
N PHE A 59 2.49 -6.47 2.31
CA PHE A 59 1.19 -6.94 1.85
C PHE A 59 0.77 -8.07 2.77
N THR A 60 -0.47 -8.02 3.25
CA THR A 60 -1.05 -9.11 4.02
C THR A 60 -2.44 -9.36 3.47
N ALA A 61 -2.62 -10.51 2.83
CA ALA A 61 -3.84 -10.83 2.12
C ALA A 61 -4.66 -11.88 2.88
N TYR A 62 -5.97 -11.80 2.75
CA TYR A 62 -6.91 -12.67 3.45
C TYR A 62 -8.00 -13.14 2.49
N ASP A 63 -8.35 -14.42 2.60
CA ASP A 63 -9.62 -14.90 2.05
C ASP A 63 -10.76 -14.48 2.97
N VAL A 64 -11.98 -14.41 2.46
CA VAL A 64 -13.16 -14.07 3.26
C VAL A 64 -14.10 -15.28 3.27
N ASP A 65 -14.55 -15.70 4.46
CA ASP A 65 -15.53 -16.76 4.58
C ASP A 65 -16.96 -16.28 4.30
N ASP A 66 -17.92 -17.21 4.23
CA ASP A 66 -19.33 -16.90 3.96
C ASP A 66 -19.99 -15.98 5.02
N ASP A 67 -19.39 -15.89 6.22
CA ASP A 67 -19.82 -15.03 7.33
C ASP A 67 -19.12 -13.65 7.32
N GLY A 68 -18.23 -13.41 6.36
CA GLY A 68 -17.47 -12.16 6.22
C GLY A 68 -16.22 -12.07 7.10
N ASN A 69 -15.81 -13.14 7.76
CA ASN A 69 -14.59 -13.16 8.56
C ASN A 69 -13.37 -13.37 7.68
N TRP A 70 -12.28 -12.71 8.05
CA TRP A 70 -11.01 -12.82 7.36
C TRP A 70 -10.30 -14.09 7.81
N ILE A 71 -10.00 -14.97 6.87
CA ILE A 71 -9.36 -16.26 7.11
C ILE A 71 -8.18 -16.46 6.15
N ASN A 72 -7.37 -17.49 6.41
CA ASN A 72 -6.23 -17.87 5.56
C ASN A 72 -5.32 -16.69 5.20
N GLU A 73 -4.60 -16.15 6.18
CA GLU A 73 -3.57 -15.14 5.94
C GLU A 73 -2.53 -15.63 4.92
N ARG A 74 -2.25 -14.80 3.91
CA ARG A 74 -1.24 -15.03 2.87
C ARG A 74 -0.27 -13.85 2.83
N ASP A 75 1.02 -14.17 2.80
CA ASP A 75 2.15 -13.24 2.62
C ASP A 75 2.52 -13.13 1.13
#